data_AF-W3VK25-F1
#
_entry.id   AF-W3VK25-F1
#
_cell.length_a   1.000
_cell.length_b   1.000
_cell.length_c   1.000
_cell.angle_alpha   90.00
_cell.angle_beta   90.00
_cell.angle_gamma   90.00
#
_symmetry.space_group_name_H-M   'P 1'
#
loop_
_entity.id
_entity.type
_entity.pdbx_description
1 polymer ?
#
loop_
_entity_poly.entity_id
_entity_poly.type
_entity_poly.pdbx_seq_one_letter_code
_entity_poly.pdbx_strand_id
1 'polypeptide(L)'
;MSADKSVQWVTLVSEDGYRFLVDNTTVMASPTIKTMLSMGEGGGFAEAESNTARLQIRGEVLEKVIEYLHFKTKYGAAADVDIPDFKSRIPPEIALELLMAADFLEL
;
A
#
# COMPACT_ATOMS: atom_id res chain seq x y z
N MET A 1 -18.61 23.93 -9.45
CA MET A 1 -18.11 23.95 -8.07
C MET A 1 -17.33 22.67 -7.87
N SER A 2 -16.01 22.73 -8.04
CA SER A 2 -15.13 21.57 -7.93
C SER A 2 -15.09 21.15 -6.46
N ALA A 3 -15.61 19.97 -6.14
CA ALA A 3 -15.43 19.40 -4.81
C ALA A 3 -13.93 19.19 -4.61
N ASP A 4 -13.37 19.91 -3.64
CA ASP A 4 -12.03 19.65 -3.12
C ASP A 4 -12.01 18.20 -2.62
N LYS A 5 -11.39 17.32 -3.40
CA LYS A 5 -11.35 15.88 -3.10
C LYS A 5 -10.35 15.74 -1.94
N SER A 6 -10.84 15.88 -0.71
CA SER A 6 -10.01 15.75 0.49
C SER A 6 -9.23 14.44 0.41
N VAL A 7 -7.90 14.52 0.30
CA VAL A 7 -7.03 13.36 0.27
C VAL A 7 -7.21 12.63 1.60
N GLN A 8 -7.80 11.45 1.55
CA GLN A 8 -7.90 10.58 2.71
C GLN A 8 -6.56 9.90 2.91
N TRP A 9 -6.07 9.90 4.13
CA TRP A 9 -4.79 9.30 4.49
C TRP A 9 -5.04 8.04 5.32
N VAL A 10 -4.22 7.02 5.09
CA VAL A 10 -4.20 5.80 5.88
C VAL A 10 -2.81 5.57 6.44
N THR A 11 -2.73 4.87 7.58
CA THR A 11 -1.47 4.45 8.17
C THR A 11 -1.28 2.95 7.93
N LEU A 12 -0.21 2.57 7.23
CA LEU A 12 0.25 1.20 7.17
C LEU A 12 1.32 0.98 8.24
N VAL A 13 1.18 -0.05 9.06
CA VAL A 13 2.12 -0.37 10.14
C VAL A 13 2.82 -1.68 9.79
N SER A 14 4.14 -1.67 9.76
CA SER A 14 4.96 -2.87 9.53
C SER A 14 5.08 -3.73 10.78
N GLU A 15 5.58 -4.96 10.61
CA GLU A 15 5.81 -5.92 11.68
C GLU A 15 6.81 -5.41 12.73
N ASP A 16 7.84 -4.70 12.28
CA ASP A 16 8.90 -4.06 13.07
C ASP A 16 8.53 -2.65 13.58
N GLY A 17 7.28 -2.23 13.40
CA GLY A 17 6.71 -1.04 14.05
C GLY A 17 6.88 0.28 13.29
N TYR A 18 7.41 0.28 12.07
CA TYR A 18 7.39 1.47 11.22
C TYR A 18 5.97 1.82 10.79
N ARG A 19 5.70 3.12 10.66
CA ARG A 19 4.38 3.65 10.33
C ARG A 19 4.50 4.52 9.08
N PHE A 20 3.80 4.13 8.03
CA PHE A 20 3.80 4.80 6.74
C PHE A 20 2.46 5.49 6.52
N LEU A 21 2.48 6.81 6.33
CA LEU A 21 1.30 7.58 5.98
C LEU A 21 1.17 7.60 4.45
N VAL A 22 0.12 6.99 3.91
CA VAL A 22 -0.07 6.81 2.46
C VAL A 22 -1.45 7.31 2.08
N ASP A 23 -1.59 7.87 0.88
CA ASP A 23 -2.90 8.29 0.39
C ASP A 23 -3.79 7.08 0.13
N ASN A 24 -5.07 7.23 0.47
CA ASN A 24 -6.07 6.17 0.35
C ASN A 24 -6.16 5.66 -1.09
N THR A 25 -6.06 6.55 -2.10
CA THR A 25 -6.19 6.17 -3.50
C THR A 25 -5.10 5.19 -3.96
N THR A 26 -3.88 5.35 -3.48
CA THR A 26 -2.74 4.47 -3.78
C THR A 26 -2.90 3.10 -3.13
N VAL A 27 -3.28 3.04 -1.85
CA VAL A 27 -3.41 1.75 -1.14
C VAL A 27 -4.57 0.90 -1.66
N MET A 28 -5.58 1.52 -2.28
CA MET A 28 -6.72 0.81 -2.87
C MET A 28 -6.34 -0.02 -4.09
N ALA A 29 -5.11 0.10 -4.61
CA ALA A 29 -4.58 -0.80 -5.63
C ALA A 29 -4.24 -2.21 -5.10
N SER A 30 -4.21 -2.41 -3.76
CA SER A 30 -4.18 -3.73 -3.11
C SER A 30 -5.59 -4.09 -2.59
N PRO A 31 -6.23 -5.13 -3.14
CA PRO A 31 -7.49 -5.67 -2.63
C PRO A 31 -7.41 -6.09 -1.16
N THR A 32 -6.29 -6.67 -0.76
CA THR A 32 -6.06 -7.15 0.61
C THR A 32 -6.00 -5.98 1.61
N ILE A 33 -5.22 -4.93 1.33
CA ILE A 33 -5.14 -3.74 2.19
C ILE A 33 -6.51 -3.04 2.26
N LYS A 34 -7.20 -2.92 1.12
CA LYS A 34 -8.55 -2.38 1.08
C LYS A 34 -9.51 -3.14 2.00
N THR A 35 -9.44 -4.47 1.98
CA THR A 35 -10.27 -5.33 2.82
C THR A 35 -9.94 -5.14 4.30
N MET A 36 -8.65 -5.10 4.66
CA MET A 36 -8.19 -4.84 6.03
C MET A 36 -8.69 -3.49 6.56
N LEU A 37 -8.57 -2.43 5.75
CA LEU A 37 -9.06 -1.09 6.11
C LEU A 37 -10.59 -1.03 6.24
N SER A 38 -11.32 -1.86 5.50
CA SER A 38 -12.79 -1.88 5.50
C SER A 38 -13.37 -2.71 6.65
N MET A 39 -12.66 -3.75 7.09
CA MET A 39 -13.12 -4.64 8.16
C MET A 39 -12.88 -4.05 9.56
N GLY A 40 -11.89 -3.16 9.71
CA GLY A 40 -11.45 -2.65 11.02
C GLY A 40 -10.89 -3.76 11.92
N GLU A 41 -10.11 -3.42 12.94
CA GLU A 41 -9.75 -4.40 13.97
C GLU A 41 -10.98 -4.69 14.86
N GLY A 42 -11.79 -5.67 14.45
CA GLY A 42 -12.87 -6.23 15.26
C GLY A 42 -14.25 -5.65 14.93
N GLY A 43 -15.06 -6.49 14.28
CA GLY A 43 -16.50 -6.25 14.11
C GLY A 43 -17.16 -5.89 15.45
N GLY A 44 -17.59 -4.64 15.57
CA GLY A 44 -18.43 -4.16 16.67
C GLY A 44 -17.94 -2.92 17.41
N PHE A 45 -16.65 -2.56 17.38
CA PHE A 45 -16.12 -1.42 18.17
C PHE A 45 -14.99 -0.60 17.48
N ALA A 46 -14.81 -0.75 16.17
CA ALA A 46 -13.63 -0.27 15.44
C ALA A 46 -13.69 1.20 14.92
N GLU A 47 -14.47 2.10 15.52
CA GLU A 47 -14.49 3.50 15.06
C GLU A 47 -13.17 4.25 15.33
N ALA A 48 -12.40 3.83 16.35
CA ALA A 48 -11.19 4.52 16.79
C ALA A 48 -9.91 4.21 15.97
N GLU A 49 -9.83 3.06 15.30
CA GLU A 49 -8.69 2.70 14.41
C GLU A 49 -9.04 2.83 12.92
N SER A 50 -10.15 3.48 12.59
CA SER A 50 -10.51 3.77 11.20
C SER A 50 -9.32 4.43 10.48
N ASN A 51 -8.82 3.78 9.42
CA ASN A 51 -7.66 4.18 8.61
C ASN A 51 -6.27 3.68 9.05
N THR A 52 -6.15 2.65 9.90
CA THR A 52 -4.85 1.97 10.14
C THR A 52 -4.93 0.50 9.72
N ALA A 53 -3.92 0.01 8.99
CA ALA A 53 -3.76 -1.41 8.68
C ALA A 53 -2.39 -1.90 9.16
N ARG A 54 -2.37 -2.97 9.95
CA ARG A 54 -1.15 -3.60 10.45
C ARG A 54 -0.82 -4.81 9.59
N LEU A 55 0.41 -4.86 9.09
CA LEU A 55 0.89 -5.85 8.14
C LEU A 55 2.03 -6.65 8.78
N GLN A 56 2.00 -7.98 8.63
CA GLN A 56 3.10 -8.86 9.02
C GLN A 56 4.19 -8.85 7.93
N ILE A 57 4.70 -7.65 7.65
CA ILE A 57 5.70 -7.37 6.61
C ILE A 57 6.74 -6.44 7.25
N ARG A 58 8.04 -6.74 7.10
CA ARG A 58 9.13 -5.87 7.57
C ARG A 58 9.05 -4.49 6.92
N GLY A 59 9.44 -3.44 7.65
CA GLY A 59 9.33 -2.05 7.20
C GLY A 59 10.02 -1.78 5.87
N GLU A 60 11.22 -2.33 5.67
CA GLU A 60 12.00 -2.23 4.42
C GLU A 60 11.25 -2.80 3.21
N VAL A 61 10.56 -3.93 3.39
CA VAL A 61 9.76 -4.57 2.34
C VAL A 61 8.48 -3.78 2.10
N LEU A 62 7.82 -3.34 3.19
CA LEU A 62 6.59 -2.54 3.12
C LEU A 62 6.82 -1.20 2.41
N GLU A 63 7.96 -0.55 2.64
CA GLU A 63 8.35 0.66 1.91
C GLU A 63 8.40 0.41 0.40
N LYS A 64 9.01 -0.70 -0.02
CA LYS A 64 9.09 -1.06 -1.45
C LYS A 64 7.72 -1.40 -2.05
N VAL A 65 6.85 -2.05 -1.28
CA VAL A 65 5.44 -2.28 -1.64
C VAL A 65 4.72 -0.95 -1.87
N ILE A 66 4.88 0.02 -0.97
CA ILE A 66 4.27 1.36 -1.09
C ILE A 66 4.80 2.08 -2.33
N GLU A 67 6.10 1.99 -2.59
CA GLU A 67 6.69 2.53 -3.82
C GLU A 67 6.06 1.90 -5.08
N TYR A 68 5.85 0.58 -5.07
CA TYR A 68 5.18 -0.12 -6.17
C TYR A 68 3.71 0.29 -6.31
N LEU A 69 2.97 0.46 -5.21
CA LEU A 69 1.58 0.94 -5.26
C LEU A 69 1.48 2.32 -5.92
N HIS A 70 2.39 3.24 -5.60
CA HIS A 70 2.45 4.54 -6.28
C HIS A 70 2.80 4.39 -7.75
N PHE A 71 3.76 3.53 -8.08
CA PHE A 71 4.13 3.22 -9.47
C PHE A 71 2.94 2.67 -10.26
N LYS A 72 2.23 1.66 -9.72
CA LYS A 72 1.03 1.05 -10.31
C LYS A 72 -0.09 2.06 -10.49
N THR A 73 -0.33 2.91 -9.50
CA THR A 73 -1.35 3.98 -9.58
C THR A 73 -1.02 5.03 -10.65
N LYS A 74 0.26 5.40 -10.77
CA LYS A 74 0.72 6.41 -11.73
C LYS A 74 0.73 5.90 -13.17
N TYR A 75 1.17 4.67 -13.39
CA TYR A 75 1.44 4.12 -14.73
C TYR A 75 0.40 3.10 -15.20
N GLY A 76 -0.45 2.56 -14.33
CA GLY A 76 -1.38 1.46 -14.66
C GLY A 76 -2.46 1.80 -15.70
N ALA A 77 -2.75 3.09 -15.91
CA ALA A 77 -3.70 3.56 -16.93
C ALA A 77 -3.03 4.42 -18.03
N ALA A 78 -1.70 4.50 -18.04
CA ALA A 78 -0.97 5.30 -19.02
C ALA A 78 -0.87 4.56 -20.36
N ALA A 79 -1.47 5.10 -21.42
CA ALA A 79 -1.42 4.51 -22.76
C ALA A 79 -0.20 4.96 -23.59
N ASP A 80 0.33 6.17 -23.32
CA ASP A 80 1.32 6.83 -24.18
C ASP A 80 2.48 7.46 -23.38
N VAL A 81 2.98 6.76 -22.37
CA VAL A 81 4.09 7.23 -21.52
C VAL A 81 5.17 6.15 -21.46
N ASP A 82 6.43 6.57 -21.52
CA ASP A 82 7.57 5.69 -21.25
C ASP A 82 7.54 5.25 -19.77
N ILE A 83 7.30 3.96 -19.54
CA ILE A 83 7.14 3.39 -18.21
C ILE A 83 8.51 2.98 -17.69
N PRO A 84 9.02 3.59 -16.59
CA PRO A 84 10.30 3.21 -16.03
C PRO A 84 10.32 1.75 -15.56
N ASP A 85 11.45 1.06 -15.72
CA ASP A 85 11.61 -0.30 -15.18
C ASP A 85 11.70 -0.27 -13.65
N PHE A 86 10.64 -0.73 -12.98
CA PHE A 86 10.59 -0.81 -11.53
C PHE A 86 11.57 -1.84 -10.95
N LYS A 87 11.94 -2.89 -11.71
CA LYS A 87 12.84 -3.95 -11.22
C LYS A 87 14.21 -3.42 -10.84
N SER A 88 14.68 -2.38 -11.55
CA SER A 88 15.94 -1.70 -11.25
C SER A 88 15.99 -1.07 -9.84
N ARG A 89 14.83 -0.89 -9.19
CA ARG A 89 14.69 -0.29 -7.86
C ARG A 89 14.54 -1.29 -6.73
N ILE A 90 14.54 -2.59 -7.04
CA ILE A 90 14.37 -3.67 -6.07
C ILE A 90 15.78 -4.15 -5.66
N PRO A 91 16.20 -3.94 -4.40
CA PRO A 91 17.41 -4.55 -3.87
C PRO A 91 17.31 -6.08 -3.92
N PRO A 92 18.34 -6.79 -4.42
CA PRO A 92 18.34 -8.26 -4.44
C PRO A 92 18.10 -8.89 -3.06
N GLU A 93 18.54 -8.22 -2.00
CA GLU A 93 18.46 -8.67 -0.61
C GLU A 93 17.02 -8.83 -0.11
N ILE A 94 16.07 -8.06 -0.66
CA ILE A 94 14.67 -8.11 -0.26
C ILE A 94 13.76 -8.78 -1.29
N ALA A 95 14.30 -9.23 -2.43
CA ALA A 95 13.50 -9.65 -3.59
C ALA A 95 12.54 -10.82 -3.27
N LEU A 96 12.98 -11.81 -2.49
CA LEU A 96 12.15 -12.95 -2.11
C LEU A 96 11.03 -12.56 -1.15
N GLU A 97 11.33 -11.71 -0.17
CA GLU A 97 10.32 -11.22 0.77
C GLU A 97 9.31 -10.30 0.10
N LEU A 98 9.78 -9.45 -0.82
CA LEU A 98 8.92 -8.60 -1.63
C LEU A 98 7.98 -9.43 -2.52
N LEU A 99 8.46 -10.55 -3.08
CA LEU A 99 7.61 -11.47 -3.85
C LEU A 99 6.51 -12.08 -2.97
N MET A 100 6.85 -12.56 -1.78
CA MET A 100 5.86 -13.12 -0.84
C MET A 100 4.85 -12.05 -0.40
N ALA A 101 5.31 -10.83 -0.13
CA ALA A 101 4.44 -9.71 0.21
C ALA A 101 3.53 -9.33 -0.96
N ALA A 102 4.03 -9.31 -2.20
CA ALA A 102 3.24 -8.99 -3.38
C ALA A 102 2.12 -10.02 -3.62
N ASP A 103 2.42 -11.31 -3.47
CA ASP A 103 1.43 -12.39 -3.58
C ASP A 103 0.34 -12.25 -2.49
N PHE A 104 0.75 -12.06 -1.23
CA PHE A 104 -0.18 -11.84 -0.12
C PHE A 104 -1.08 -10.61 -0.29
N LEU A 105 -0.54 -9.52 -0.85
CA LEU A 105 -1.25 -8.26 -1.04
C LEU A 105 -2.02 -8.17 -2.37
N GLU A 106 -2.03 -9.25 -3.16
CA GLU A 106 -2.68 -9.35 -4.47
C GLU A 106 -2.23 -8.25 -5.46
N LEU A 107 -0.91 -8.05 -5.58
CA LEU A 107 -0.29 -6.93 -6.30
C LEU A 107 0.27 -7.20 -7.69
#